data_AF-A0A957J7E9-F1
#
_entry.id   AF-A0A957J7E9-F1
#
_cell.length_a   1.000
_cell.length_b   1.000
_cell.length_c   1.000
_cell.angle_alpha   90.00
_cell.angle_beta   90.00
_cell.angle_gamma   90.00
#
_symmetry.space_group_name_H-M   'P 1'
#
loop_
_entity.id
_entity.type
_entity.pdbx_description
1 polymer ?
#
loop_
_entity_poly.entity_id
_entity_poly.type
_entity_poly.pdbx_seq_one_letter_code
_entity_poly.pdbx_strand_id
1 'polypeptide(L)'
;INEVNELTLLAMVGIVDPPRPEARDAIAECREAGIRVRMITGDHVVTAGAIAQQLGIEGQAITGAAFKQMSDSEASAKLDDIGVIARVAPEDKVRLVQLLQGKNNIVAMTGDGVNDAPALKTADIGVAMGITGTDVSKEAATMILTDDNFATIVGAVEQGRIIYDNLLKYIRFQMVGLFAFVMAFLGAALMGITLTLFTPLQILFVNFIVQAPIGMALGFDSATPGLMKQKPRPADEPILTRMLTARLLTTGFLTAVLTIATYQWTLNSTGTAESAQTAAMVIFSIVHIPIALNLRYLHDTTFRQESLTNSRLFATFGMVLLVLVLVTEIGLLRRVFGTTGLTIDQWQLAFTAVFAFLFVSELLKFIFRQLHK
;
A
#
# COMPACT_ATOMS: atom_id res chain seq x y z
N ILE A 1 25.65 -29.46 -43.14
CA ILE A 1 25.10 -28.49 -44.13
C ILE A 1 25.56 -28.78 -45.56
N ASN A 2 26.66 -29.51 -45.81
CA ASN A 2 27.11 -29.86 -47.17
C ASN A 2 26.33 -31.01 -47.88
N GLU A 3 25.16 -31.40 -47.39
CA GLU A 3 24.42 -32.56 -47.93
C GLU A 3 23.30 -32.19 -48.90
N VAL A 4 23.01 -30.90 -49.11
CA VAL A 4 21.92 -30.44 -49.99
C VAL A 4 22.44 -29.37 -50.94
N ASN A 5 22.66 -29.75 -52.21
CA ASN A 5 23.12 -28.87 -53.28
C ASN A 5 22.08 -28.85 -54.42
N GLU A 6 22.18 -27.89 -55.37
CA GLU A 6 21.29 -27.76 -56.54
C GLU A 6 19.82 -27.38 -56.26
N LEU A 7 19.58 -26.59 -55.21
CA LEU A 7 18.24 -26.10 -54.91
C LEU A 7 17.79 -24.99 -55.88
N THR A 8 16.55 -25.08 -56.37
CA THR A 8 15.87 -24.00 -57.08
C THR A 8 14.90 -23.31 -56.13
N LEU A 9 15.06 -22.00 -55.91
CA LEU A 9 14.14 -21.21 -55.10
C LEU A 9 12.78 -21.12 -55.81
N LEU A 10 11.72 -21.68 -55.22
CA LEU A 10 10.36 -21.62 -55.77
C LEU A 10 9.57 -20.42 -55.25
N ALA A 11 9.57 -20.21 -53.94
CA ALA A 11 8.82 -19.14 -53.28
C ALA A 11 9.42 -18.79 -51.92
N MET A 12 9.10 -17.59 -51.42
CA MET A 12 9.39 -17.14 -50.06
C MET A 12 8.06 -16.83 -49.36
N VAL A 13 7.86 -17.41 -48.18
CA VAL A 13 6.65 -17.19 -47.36
C VAL A 13 7.06 -16.47 -46.09
N GLY A 14 6.52 -15.28 -45.86
CA GLY A 14 6.69 -14.53 -44.62
C GLY A 14 5.56 -14.85 -43.65
N ILE A 15 5.89 -15.31 -42.45
CA ILE A 15 4.95 -15.57 -41.36
C ILE A 15 5.30 -14.61 -40.23
N VAL A 16 4.28 -14.06 -39.57
CA VAL A 16 4.43 -13.21 -38.39
C VAL A 16 3.61 -13.79 -37.25
N ASP A 17 4.17 -13.78 -36.05
CA ASP A 17 3.41 -13.97 -34.81
C ASP A 17 3.02 -12.58 -34.29
N PRO A 18 1.77 -12.13 -34.50
CA PRO A 18 1.40 -10.77 -34.15
C PRO A 18 1.34 -10.61 -32.63
N PRO A 19 1.81 -9.47 -32.08
CA PRO A 19 1.64 -9.19 -30.67
C PRO A 19 0.15 -9.12 -30.31
N ARG A 20 -0.19 -9.60 -29.11
CA ARG A 20 -1.54 -9.46 -28.57
C ARG A 20 -1.91 -7.98 -28.43
N PRO A 21 -3.12 -7.55 -28.83
CA PRO A 21 -3.53 -6.14 -28.72
C PRO A 21 -3.41 -5.62 -27.29
N GLU A 22 -3.79 -6.43 -26.29
CA GLU A 22 -3.76 -6.03 -24.89
C GLU A 22 -2.34 -5.79 -24.37
N ALA A 23 -1.32 -6.44 -24.97
CA ALA A 23 0.06 -6.30 -24.54
C ALA A 23 0.59 -4.88 -24.77
N ARG A 24 0.17 -4.21 -25.84
CA ARG A 24 0.57 -2.82 -26.13
C ARG A 24 0.02 -1.87 -25.07
N ASP A 25 -1.25 -2.00 -24.75
CA ASP A 25 -1.91 -1.16 -23.75
C ASP A 25 -1.33 -1.41 -22.34
N ALA A 26 -1.09 -2.68 -21.99
CA ALA A 26 -0.45 -3.07 -20.75
C ALA A 26 0.98 -2.52 -20.60
N ILE A 27 1.78 -2.50 -21.68
CA ILE A 27 3.12 -1.90 -21.68
C ILE A 27 3.04 -0.37 -21.53
N ALA A 28 2.07 0.27 -22.17
CA ALA A 28 1.84 1.71 -22.03
C ALA A 28 1.46 2.07 -20.59
N GLU A 29 0.60 1.28 -19.95
CA GLU A 29 0.21 1.46 -18.54
C GLU A 29 1.39 1.22 -17.59
N CYS A 30 2.20 0.17 -17.83
CA CYS A 30 3.46 -0.03 -17.11
C CYS A 30 4.35 1.21 -17.17
N ARG A 31 4.50 1.79 -18.37
CA ARG A 31 5.32 2.98 -18.58
C ARG A 31 4.79 4.20 -17.84
N GLU A 32 3.48 4.45 -17.89
CA GLU A 32 2.85 5.53 -17.11
C GLU A 32 3.06 5.33 -15.60
N ALA A 33 3.04 4.07 -15.16
CA ALA A 33 3.32 3.67 -13.78
C ALA A 33 4.81 3.67 -13.40
N GLY A 34 5.70 4.09 -14.31
CA GLY A 34 7.16 4.12 -14.13
C GLY A 34 7.80 2.72 -14.03
N ILE A 35 7.11 1.68 -14.51
CA ILE A 35 7.59 0.29 -14.56
C ILE A 35 8.24 0.06 -15.91
N ARG A 36 9.48 -0.41 -15.89
CA ARG A 36 10.24 -0.65 -17.12
C ARG A 36 10.08 -2.08 -17.61
N VAL A 37 9.45 -2.24 -18.76
CA VAL A 37 9.32 -3.52 -19.46
C VAL A 37 10.55 -3.78 -20.33
N ARG A 38 11.04 -5.02 -20.35
CA ARG A 38 12.11 -5.50 -21.23
C ARG A 38 11.69 -6.80 -21.89
N MET A 39 12.06 -6.96 -23.17
CA MET A 39 11.77 -8.18 -23.92
C MET A 39 12.99 -9.11 -23.92
N ILE A 40 12.75 -10.38 -23.60
CA ILE A 40 13.75 -11.45 -23.66
C ILE A 40 13.17 -12.52 -24.59
N THR A 41 13.85 -12.82 -25.71
CA THR A 41 13.33 -13.76 -26.71
C THR A 41 14.41 -14.64 -27.32
N GLY A 42 14.01 -15.80 -27.86
CA GLY A 42 14.84 -16.65 -28.71
C GLY A 42 14.94 -16.18 -30.17
N ASP A 43 14.11 -15.21 -30.58
CA ASP A 43 14.07 -14.71 -31.95
C ASP A 43 15.34 -13.98 -32.38
N HIS A 44 15.44 -13.72 -33.68
CA HIS A 44 16.50 -12.88 -34.22
C HIS A 44 16.35 -11.42 -33.75
N VAL A 45 17.46 -10.76 -33.45
CA VAL A 45 17.48 -9.39 -32.88
C VAL A 45 16.73 -8.36 -33.72
N VAL A 46 16.75 -8.49 -35.04
CA VAL A 46 16.04 -7.60 -35.97
C VAL A 46 14.52 -7.74 -35.82
N THR A 47 14.02 -8.98 -35.78
CA THR A 47 12.59 -9.27 -35.60
C THR A 47 12.13 -8.84 -34.21
N ALA A 48 12.89 -9.23 -33.18
CA ALA A 48 12.59 -8.87 -31.80
C ALA A 48 12.55 -7.36 -31.59
N GLY A 49 13.51 -6.63 -32.16
CA GLY A 49 13.54 -5.16 -32.13
C GLY A 49 12.34 -4.52 -32.82
N ALA A 50 11.93 -5.05 -33.97
CA ALA A 50 10.74 -4.56 -34.68
C ALA A 50 9.44 -4.78 -33.87
N ILE A 51 9.25 -5.97 -33.28
CA ILE A 51 8.08 -6.26 -32.43
C ILE A 51 8.09 -5.41 -31.16
N ALA A 52 9.25 -5.26 -30.52
CA ALA A 52 9.40 -4.41 -29.34
C ALA A 52 9.03 -2.95 -29.62
N GLN A 53 9.44 -2.40 -30.77
CA GLN A 53 9.06 -1.05 -31.18
C GLN A 53 7.55 -0.91 -31.41
N GLN A 54 6.89 -1.91 -32.00
CA GLN A 54 5.43 -1.93 -32.17
C GLN A 54 4.69 -1.95 -30.83
N LEU A 55 5.23 -2.68 -29.86
CA LEU A 55 4.71 -2.79 -28.49
C LEU A 55 5.02 -1.56 -27.61
N GLY A 56 5.93 -0.68 -28.04
CA GLY A 56 6.34 0.50 -27.29
C GLY A 56 7.40 0.24 -26.21
N ILE A 57 8.18 -0.84 -26.35
CA ILE A 57 9.32 -1.13 -25.46
C ILE A 57 10.50 -0.22 -25.86
N GLU A 58 10.98 0.55 -24.90
CA GLU A 58 12.06 1.53 -25.11
C GLU A 58 13.44 0.90 -24.94
N GLY A 59 14.38 1.31 -25.79
CA GLY A 59 15.79 0.90 -25.74
C GLY A 59 16.26 0.14 -26.98
N GLN A 60 17.55 -0.17 -27.00
CA GLN A 60 18.20 -0.89 -28.08
C GLN A 60 17.96 -2.39 -27.97
N ALA A 61 17.95 -3.05 -29.14
CA ALA A 61 17.92 -4.49 -29.24
C ALA A 61 19.35 -5.04 -29.42
N ILE A 62 19.76 -5.92 -28.53
CA ILE A 62 21.07 -6.58 -28.57
C ILE A 62 20.91 -8.10 -28.60
N THR A 63 21.96 -8.80 -29.04
CA THR A 63 22.01 -10.27 -28.97
C THR A 63 22.50 -10.74 -27.61
N GLY A 64 22.08 -11.93 -27.17
CA GLY A 64 22.60 -12.57 -25.96
C GLY A 64 24.12 -12.75 -26.02
N ALA A 65 24.68 -13.06 -27.19
CA ALA A 65 26.13 -13.12 -27.39
C ALA A 65 26.83 -11.78 -27.11
N ALA A 66 26.26 -10.65 -27.56
CA ALA A 66 26.80 -9.33 -27.26
C ALA A 66 26.66 -8.99 -25.76
N PHE A 67 25.53 -9.33 -25.14
CA PHE A 67 25.32 -9.14 -23.71
C PHE A 67 26.31 -9.94 -22.85
N LYS A 68 26.58 -11.19 -23.25
CA LYS A 68 27.54 -12.08 -22.59
C LYS A 68 28.99 -11.58 -22.65
N GLN A 69 29.35 -10.86 -23.71
CA GLN A 69 30.69 -10.28 -23.86
C GLN A 69 30.92 -9.03 -23.01
N MET A 70 29.86 -8.35 -22.58
CA MET A 70 29.98 -7.20 -21.68
C MET A 70 30.43 -7.66 -20.29
N SER A 71 31.33 -6.92 -19.66
CA SER A 71 31.57 -7.07 -18.21
C SER A 71 30.34 -6.63 -17.40
N ASP A 72 30.23 -7.06 -16.14
CA ASP A 72 29.08 -6.69 -15.30
C ASP A 72 28.98 -5.16 -15.07
N SER A 73 30.12 -4.47 -15.00
CA SER A 73 30.17 -2.99 -14.91
C SER A 73 29.62 -2.33 -16.17
N GLU A 74 30.05 -2.80 -17.35
CA GLU A 74 29.58 -2.27 -18.64
C GLU A 74 28.10 -2.58 -18.87
N ALA A 75 27.68 -3.81 -18.57
CA ALA A 75 26.30 -4.25 -18.67
C ALA A 75 25.41 -3.42 -17.73
N SER A 76 25.85 -3.19 -16.49
CA SER A 76 25.15 -2.32 -15.54
C SER A 76 25.04 -0.88 -16.04
N ALA A 77 26.10 -0.30 -16.60
CA ALA A 77 26.03 1.05 -17.16
C ALA A 77 25.02 1.18 -18.32
N LYS A 78 24.99 0.19 -19.22
CA LYS A 78 24.12 0.20 -20.43
C LYS A 78 22.74 -0.41 -20.22
N LEU A 79 22.47 -0.98 -19.05
CA LEU A 79 21.22 -1.69 -18.74
C LEU A 79 19.99 -0.81 -18.89
N ASP A 80 20.16 0.50 -18.71
CA ASP A 80 19.09 1.48 -18.88
C ASP A 80 18.88 1.93 -20.33
N ASP A 81 19.70 1.47 -21.27
CA ASP A 81 19.52 1.68 -22.70
C ASP A 81 19.06 0.41 -23.43
N ILE A 82 19.10 -0.74 -22.76
CA ILE A 82 18.74 -2.04 -23.33
C ILE A 82 17.25 -2.32 -23.07
N GLY A 83 16.50 -2.44 -24.16
CA GLY A 83 15.07 -2.79 -24.15
C GLY A 83 14.81 -4.24 -24.53
N VAL A 84 15.66 -4.82 -25.40
CA VAL A 84 15.49 -6.17 -25.93
C VAL A 84 16.80 -6.94 -25.89
N ILE A 85 16.74 -8.17 -25.40
CA ILE A 85 17.83 -9.14 -25.53
C ILE A 85 17.30 -10.35 -26.29
N ALA A 86 17.90 -10.63 -27.44
CA ALA A 86 17.46 -11.66 -28.39
C ALA A 86 18.46 -12.82 -28.47
N ARG A 87 17.99 -14.04 -28.76
CA ARG A 87 18.78 -15.30 -28.69
C ARG A 87 19.50 -15.48 -27.35
N VAL A 88 18.73 -15.37 -26.27
CA VAL A 88 19.25 -15.38 -24.89
C VAL A 88 19.41 -16.80 -24.37
N ALA A 89 20.57 -17.11 -23.79
CA ALA A 89 20.80 -18.37 -23.10
C ALA A 89 20.19 -18.35 -21.68
N PRO A 90 19.86 -19.50 -21.08
CA PRO A 90 19.30 -19.56 -19.73
C PRO A 90 20.13 -18.80 -18.68
N GLU A 91 21.46 -18.91 -18.76
CA GLU A 91 22.39 -18.27 -17.82
C GLU A 91 22.38 -16.74 -17.95
N ASP A 92 22.18 -16.24 -19.17
CA ASP A 92 22.10 -14.80 -19.44
C ASP A 92 20.82 -14.18 -18.83
N LYS A 93 19.73 -14.95 -18.74
CA LYS A 93 18.50 -14.51 -18.07
C LYS A 93 18.71 -14.32 -16.57
N VAL A 94 19.35 -15.29 -15.92
CA VAL A 94 19.71 -15.21 -14.49
C VAL A 94 20.61 -14.01 -14.24
N ARG A 95 21.66 -13.84 -15.06
CA ARG A 95 22.59 -12.72 -14.96
C ARG A 95 21.89 -11.37 -15.11
N LEU A 96 20.96 -11.24 -16.07
CA LEU A 96 20.18 -10.03 -16.26
C LEU A 96 19.38 -9.65 -15.00
N VAL A 97 18.70 -10.63 -14.40
CA VAL A 97 17.93 -10.44 -13.16
C VAL A 97 18.84 -9.94 -12.04
N GLN A 98 20.00 -10.58 -11.84
CA GLN A 98 20.96 -10.19 -10.80
C GLN A 98 21.51 -8.77 -10.99
N LEU A 99 21.82 -8.38 -12.23
CA LEU A 99 22.30 -7.02 -12.53
C LEU A 99 21.21 -5.96 -12.28
N LEU A 100 19.95 -6.27 -12.62
CA LEU A 100 18.81 -5.40 -12.34
C LEU A 100 18.56 -5.25 -10.84
N GLN A 101 18.63 -6.36 -10.08
CA GLN A 101 18.54 -6.36 -8.61
C GLN A 101 19.70 -5.59 -7.98
N GLY A 102 20.92 -5.71 -8.52
CA GLY A 102 22.09 -4.95 -8.09
C GLY A 102 21.95 -3.43 -8.23
N LYS A 103 21.03 -2.96 -9.08
CA LYS A 103 20.61 -1.56 -9.19
C LYS A 103 19.45 -1.18 -8.26
N ASN A 104 19.15 -2.00 -7.25
CA ASN A 104 18.05 -1.80 -6.30
C ASN A 104 16.66 -1.77 -6.95
N ASN A 105 16.50 -2.45 -8.10
CA ASN A 105 15.18 -2.66 -8.72
C ASN A 105 14.54 -3.93 -8.16
N ILE A 106 13.22 -3.91 -8.01
CA ILE A 106 12.42 -5.13 -7.84
C ILE A 106 12.12 -5.69 -9.23
N VAL A 107 12.53 -6.93 -9.47
CA VAL A 107 12.48 -7.56 -10.79
C VAL A 107 11.39 -8.62 -10.83
N ALA A 108 10.43 -8.43 -11.73
CA ALA A 108 9.51 -9.48 -12.14
C ALA A 108 10.03 -10.14 -13.42
N MET A 109 10.09 -11.47 -13.45
CA MET A 109 10.49 -12.23 -14.63
C MET A 109 9.39 -13.19 -15.04
N THR A 110 9.08 -13.25 -16.33
CA THR A 110 8.13 -14.18 -16.92
C THR A 110 8.83 -15.32 -17.65
N GLY A 111 8.26 -16.52 -17.62
CA GLY A 111 8.79 -17.68 -18.34
C GLY A 111 7.81 -18.84 -18.38
N ASP A 112 8.02 -19.76 -19.33
CA ASP A 112 7.17 -20.92 -19.57
C ASP A 112 7.99 -22.22 -19.69
N GLY A 113 9.26 -22.12 -20.03
CA GLY A 113 10.15 -23.27 -20.19
C GLY A 113 10.86 -23.70 -18.91
N VAL A 114 11.34 -24.95 -18.91
CA VAL A 114 12.28 -25.47 -17.89
C VAL A 114 13.53 -24.60 -17.81
N ASN A 115 13.95 -24.04 -18.95
CA ASN A 115 15.09 -23.13 -19.07
C ASN A 115 14.89 -21.79 -18.33
N ASP A 116 13.65 -21.40 -18.04
CA ASP A 116 13.36 -20.18 -17.32
C ASP A 116 13.32 -20.37 -15.80
N ALA A 117 13.18 -21.60 -15.32
CA ALA A 117 13.03 -21.91 -13.91
C ALA A 117 14.14 -21.30 -13.01
N PRO A 118 15.44 -21.35 -13.37
CA PRO A 118 16.48 -20.72 -12.55
C PRO A 118 16.30 -19.20 -12.43
N ALA A 119 15.88 -18.55 -13.51
CA ALA A 119 15.75 -17.10 -13.58
C ALA A 119 14.44 -16.62 -12.94
N LEU A 120 13.34 -17.38 -13.09
CA LEU A 120 12.10 -17.21 -12.33
C LEU A 120 12.35 -17.28 -10.82
N LYS A 121 13.19 -18.24 -10.38
CA LYS A 121 13.52 -18.40 -8.96
C LYS A 121 14.43 -17.30 -8.42
N THR A 122 15.27 -16.72 -9.29
CA THR A 122 16.22 -15.64 -8.93
C THR A 122 15.50 -14.29 -8.82
N ALA A 123 14.47 -14.08 -9.64
CA ALA A 123 13.68 -12.85 -9.63
C ALA A 123 12.93 -12.66 -8.30
N ASP A 124 12.70 -11.40 -7.92
CA ASP A 124 11.90 -11.09 -6.73
C ASP A 124 10.46 -11.59 -6.89
N ILE A 125 9.96 -11.56 -8.13
CA ILE A 125 8.66 -12.12 -8.51
C ILE A 125 8.84 -12.94 -9.80
N GLY A 126 8.97 -14.26 -9.66
CA GLY A 126 8.88 -15.18 -10.80
C GLY A 126 7.41 -15.39 -11.21
N VAL A 127 7.11 -15.24 -12.51
CA VAL A 127 5.78 -15.38 -13.09
C VAL A 127 5.79 -16.49 -14.15
N ALA A 128 5.06 -17.57 -13.91
CA ALA A 128 4.92 -18.67 -14.87
C ALA A 128 3.63 -18.60 -15.67
N MET A 129 3.68 -19.09 -16.90
CA MET A 129 2.49 -19.29 -17.75
C MET A 129 1.69 -20.50 -17.27
N GLY A 130 0.37 -20.37 -17.17
CA GLY A 130 -0.53 -21.39 -16.68
C GLY A 130 -0.87 -22.45 -17.73
N ILE A 131 -1.02 -22.04 -18.99
CA ILE A 131 -1.41 -22.95 -20.09
C ILE A 131 -0.15 -23.49 -20.78
N THR A 132 0.73 -22.62 -21.27
CA THR A 132 1.96 -23.03 -21.99
C THR A 132 3.11 -23.42 -21.06
N GLY A 133 3.06 -23.02 -19.78
CA GLY A 133 4.15 -23.24 -18.84
C GLY A 133 4.30 -24.69 -18.41
N THR A 134 5.54 -25.16 -18.41
CA THR A 134 5.95 -26.45 -17.87
C THR A 134 5.76 -26.52 -16.35
N ASP A 135 5.55 -27.73 -15.80
CA ASP A 135 5.40 -27.91 -14.35
C ASP A 135 6.61 -27.38 -13.57
N VAL A 136 7.82 -27.54 -14.13
CA VAL A 136 9.05 -27.00 -13.55
C VAL A 136 9.03 -25.48 -13.47
N SER A 137 8.55 -24.80 -14.51
CA SER A 137 8.43 -23.32 -14.50
C SER A 137 7.40 -22.85 -13.46
N LYS A 138 6.27 -23.56 -13.33
CA LYS A 138 5.20 -23.26 -12.36
C LYS A 138 5.65 -23.46 -10.92
N GLU A 139 6.40 -24.52 -10.63
CA GLU A 139 6.98 -24.76 -9.30
C GLU A 139 8.07 -23.76 -8.93
N ALA A 140 8.81 -23.24 -9.92
CA ALA A 140 9.85 -22.24 -9.68
C ALA A 140 9.30 -20.83 -9.44
N ALA A 141 8.13 -20.50 -10.01
CA ALA A 141 7.52 -19.19 -9.95
C ALA A 141 6.80 -18.90 -8.61
N THR A 142 6.66 -17.62 -8.30
CA THR A 142 5.87 -17.12 -7.15
C THR A 142 4.41 -16.85 -7.54
N MET A 143 4.16 -16.59 -8.83
CA MET A 143 2.85 -16.30 -9.39
C MET A 143 2.64 -17.10 -10.67
N ILE A 144 1.43 -17.58 -10.92
CA ILE A 144 1.06 -18.32 -12.12
C ILE A 144 -0.07 -17.57 -12.82
N LEU A 145 0.08 -17.28 -14.11
CA LEU A 145 -0.94 -16.65 -14.95
C LEU A 145 -1.85 -17.71 -15.55
N THR A 146 -3.06 -17.86 -15.03
CA THR A 146 -3.99 -18.90 -15.49
C THR A 146 -4.47 -18.73 -16.94
N ASP A 147 -4.31 -17.53 -17.49
CA ASP A 147 -4.79 -17.10 -18.80
C ASP A 147 -3.67 -16.79 -19.81
N ASP A 148 -2.41 -16.95 -19.41
CA ASP A 148 -1.22 -16.65 -20.22
C ASP A 148 -1.21 -15.21 -20.78
N ASN A 149 -1.79 -14.25 -20.04
CA ASN A 149 -1.92 -12.87 -20.49
C ASN A 149 -1.00 -11.92 -19.72
N PHE A 150 -0.16 -11.18 -20.45
CA PHE A 150 0.71 -10.15 -19.88
C PHE A 150 -0.09 -9.03 -19.17
N ALA A 151 -1.29 -8.69 -19.66
CA ALA A 151 -2.14 -7.68 -19.04
C ALA A 151 -2.52 -8.05 -17.59
N THR A 152 -2.60 -9.34 -17.26
CA THR A 152 -2.90 -9.84 -15.92
C THR A 152 -1.79 -9.51 -14.92
N ILE A 153 -0.53 -9.40 -15.38
CA ILE A 153 0.59 -8.93 -14.56
C ILE A 153 0.37 -7.47 -14.15
N VAL A 154 -0.08 -6.62 -15.08
CA VAL A 154 -0.34 -5.20 -14.80
C VAL A 154 -1.46 -5.05 -13.77
N GLY A 155 -2.55 -5.82 -13.93
CA GLY A 155 -3.62 -5.89 -12.93
C GLY A 155 -3.12 -6.38 -11.57
N ALA A 156 -2.22 -7.37 -11.53
CA ALA A 156 -1.61 -7.82 -10.28
C ALA A 156 -0.75 -6.74 -9.61
N VAL A 157 -0.01 -5.95 -10.39
CA VAL A 157 0.76 -4.81 -9.88
C VAL A 157 -0.17 -3.72 -9.33
N GLU A 158 -1.26 -3.41 -10.02
CA GLU A 158 -2.28 -2.47 -9.54
C GLU A 158 -2.85 -2.93 -8.18
N GLN A 159 -3.28 -4.19 -8.08
CA GLN A 159 -3.80 -4.75 -6.83
C GLN A 159 -2.75 -4.76 -5.71
N GLY A 160 -1.49 -5.09 -6.04
CA GLY A 160 -0.38 -5.02 -5.09
C GLY A 160 -0.16 -3.60 -4.54
N ARG A 161 -0.23 -2.58 -5.40
CA ARG A 161 -0.14 -1.18 -4.98
C ARG A 161 -1.33 -0.78 -4.09
N ILE A 162 -2.56 -1.22 -4.42
CA ILE A 162 -3.76 -0.94 -3.63
C ILE A 162 -3.65 -1.55 -2.23
N ILE A 163 -3.26 -2.83 -2.15
CA ILE A 163 -3.07 -3.53 -0.86
C ILE A 163 -2.03 -2.80 -0.01
N TYR A 164 -0.89 -2.40 -0.61
CA TYR A 164 0.16 -1.70 0.11
C TYR A 164 -0.30 -0.31 0.60
N ASP A 165 -0.98 0.47 -0.24
CA ASP A 165 -1.53 1.78 0.13
C ASP A 165 -2.51 1.65 1.32
N ASN A 166 -3.41 0.68 1.27
CA ASN A 166 -4.37 0.43 2.34
C ASN A 166 -3.71 -0.08 3.63
N LEU A 167 -2.69 -0.94 3.51
CA LEU A 167 -1.89 -1.38 4.65
C LEU A 167 -1.22 -0.18 5.33
N LEU A 168 -0.69 0.78 4.58
CA LEU A 168 -0.13 2.00 5.14
C LEU A 168 -1.18 2.88 5.84
N LYS A 169 -2.40 3.00 5.29
CA LYS A 169 -3.51 3.71 5.97
C LYS A 169 -3.83 3.05 7.32
N TYR A 170 -3.93 1.72 7.34
CA TYR A 170 -4.13 0.94 8.56
C TYR A 170 -2.99 1.15 9.58
N ILE A 171 -1.73 1.01 9.15
CA ILE A 171 -0.56 1.17 10.04
C ILE A 171 -0.52 2.58 10.63
N ARG A 172 -0.75 3.62 9.82
CA ARG A 172 -0.78 5.01 10.30
C ARG A 172 -1.85 5.23 11.37
N PHE A 173 -3.04 4.70 11.15
CA PHE A 173 -4.14 4.76 12.11
C PHE A 173 -3.78 4.06 13.43
N GLN A 174 -3.24 2.83 13.35
CA GLN A 174 -2.84 2.06 14.53
C GLN A 174 -1.71 2.75 15.32
N MET A 175 -0.74 3.33 14.62
CA MET A 175 0.37 4.06 15.23
C MET A 175 -0.09 5.31 15.98
N VAL A 176 -1.05 6.07 15.44
CA VAL A 176 -1.63 7.20 16.17
C VAL A 176 -2.37 6.74 17.42
N GLY A 177 -3.12 5.64 17.35
CA GLY A 177 -3.77 5.06 18.52
C GLY A 177 -2.77 4.71 19.62
N LEU A 178 -1.66 4.06 19.26
CA LEU A 178 -0.58 3.73 20.18
C LEU A 178 0.06 4.98 20.79
N PHE A 179 0.45 5.96 19.96
CA PHE A 179 1.03 7.21 20.46
C PHE A 179 0.05 7.99 21.33
N ALA A 180 -1.24 8.03 20.99
CA ALA A 180 -2.27 8.67 21.79
C ALA A 180 -2.38 8.03 23.18
N PHE A 181 -2.39 6.69 23.26
CA PHE A 181 -2.38 6.01 24.55
C PHE A 181 -1.13 6.33 25.38
N VAL A 182 0.06 6.22 24.78
CA VAL A 182 1.32 6.51 25.47
C VAL A 182 1.34 7.94 26.00
N MET A 183 0.96 8.91 25.17
CA MET A 183 0.91 10.32 25.55
C MET A 183 -0.17 10.61 26.61
N ALA A 184 -1.32 9.95 26.53
CA ALA A 184 -2.39 10.10 27.52
C ALA A 184 -1.96 9.56 28.88
N PHE A 185 -1.32 8.39 28.93
CA PHE A 185 -0.79 7.84 30.18
C PHE A 185 0.38 8.65 30.75
N LEU A 186 1.27 9.16 29.90
CA LEU A 186 2.36 10.03 30.34
C LEU A 186 1.80 11.34 30.94
N GLY A 187 0.84 11.97 30.26
CA GLY A 187 0.16 13.17 30.76
C GLY A 187 -0.60 12.89 32.06
N ALA A 188 -1.29 11.76 32.14
CA ALA A 188 -1.98 11.33 33.35
C ALA A 188 -1.02 11.10 34.54
N ALA A 189 0.16 10.54 34.29
CA ALA A 189 1.19 10.34 35.32
C ALA A 189 1.72 11.66 35.87
N LEU A 190 1.96 12.65 35.01
CA LEU A 190 2.37 13.99 35.42
C LEU A 190 1.32 14.69 36.28
N MET A 191 0.04 14.37 36.07
CA MET A 191 -1.09 14.93 36.82
C MET A 191 -1.55 14.05 38.00
N GLY A 192 -0.91 12.89 38.23
CA GLY A 192 -1.29 11.97 39.31
C GLY A 192 -2.61 11.22 39.11
N ILE A 193 -3.13 11.14 37.87
CA ILE A 193 -4.44 10.54 37.53
C ILE A 193 -4.32 9.26 36.70
N THR A 194 -3.15 8.62 36.63
CA THR A 194 -2.89 7.44 35.78
C THR A 194 -3.90 6.31 35.99
N LEU A 195 -4.14 5.94 37.25
CA LEU A 195 -5.02 4.85 37.62
C LEU A 195 -6.50 5.20 37.41
N THR A 196 -6.80 6.49 37.27
CA THR A 196 -8.16 6.98 37.15
C THR A 196 -8.49 7.48 35.75
N LEU A 197 -7.57 7.41 34.77
CA LEU A 197 -7.85 7.85 33.40
C LEU A 197 -8.60 6.77 32.60
N PHE A 198 -8.11 5.53 32.62
CA PHE A 198 -8.73 4.39 31.95
C PHE A 198 -8.67 3.14 32.81
N THR A 199 -9.73 2.33 32.78
CA THR A 199 -9.67 0.97 33.32
C THR A 199 -9.07 0.02 32.28
N PRO A 200 -8.47 -1.12 32.68
CA PRO A 200 -7.98 -2.12 31.73
C PRO A 200 -9.03 -2.57 30.70
N LEU A 201 -10.28 -2.68 31.14
CA LEU A 201 -11.38 -3.08 30.27
C LEU A 201 -11.77 -1.98 29.27
N GLN A 202 -11.69 -0.71 29.64
CA GLN A 202 -11.91 0.41 28.72
C GLN A 202 -10.81 0.49 27.65
N ILE A 203 -9.55 0.20 28.01
CA ILE A 203 -8.44 0.10 27.06
C ILE A 203 -8.70 -1.03 26.05
N LEU A 204 -9.12 -2.21 26.54
CA LEU A 204 -9.49 -3.33 25.67
C LEU A 204 -10.67 -2.98 24.77
N PHE A 205 -11.69 -2.30 25.30
CA PHE A 205 -12.82 -1.84 24.51
C PHE A 205 -12.38 -0.91 23.38
N VAL A 206 -11.56 0.09 23.68
CA VAL A 206 -11.06 1.01 22.65
C VAL A 206 -10.25 0.27 21.59
N ASN A 207 -9.35 -0.64 21.99
CA ASN A 207 -8.54 -1.39 21.02
C ASN A 207 -9.37 -2.32 20.13
N PHE A 208 -10.26 -3.12 20.73
CA PHE A 208 -10.95 -4.20 20.01
C PHE A 208 -12.31 -3.81 19.42
N ILE A 209 -13.03 -2.89 20.04
CA ILE A 209 -14.39 -2.49 19.60
C ILE A 209 -14.35 -1.20 18.79
N VAL A 210 -13.38 -0.32 19.04
CA VAL A 210 -13.28 0.96 18.32
C VAL A 210 -12.19 0.90 17.25
N GLN A 211 -10.94 0.67 17.63
CA GLN A 211 -9.80 0.76 16.71
C GLN A 211 -9.78 -0.39 15.70
N ALA A 212 -9.92 -1.66 16.15
CA ALA A 212 -9.79 -2.80 15.25
C ALA A 212 -10.79 -2.77 14.07
N PRO A 213 -12.09 -2.46 14.27
CA PRO A 213 -13.02 -2.35 13.14
C PRO A 213 -12.69 -1.19 12.20
N ILE A 214 -12.31 -0.02 12.73
CA ILE A 214 -11.94 1.14 11.90
C ILE A 214 -10.68 0.84 11.11
N GLY A 215 -9.67 0.25 11.75
CA GLY A 215 -8.43 -0.17 11.11
C GLY A 215 -8.67 -1.19 10.00
N MET A 216 -9.53 -2.19 10.24
CA MET A 216 -9.92 -3.16 9.22
C MET A 216 -10.62 -2.47 8.03
N ALA A 217 -11.54 -1.54 8.29
CA ALA A 217 -12.23 -0.80 7.23
C ALA A 217 -11.25 0.05 6.38
N LEU A 218 -10.19 0.58 6.98
CA LEU A 218 -9.10 1.27 6.27
C LEU A 218 -8.21 0.30 5.45
N GLY A 219 -8.00 -0.93 5.94
CA GLY A 219 -7.27 -1.97 5.22
C GLY A 219 -7.97 -2.46 3.95
N PHE A 220 -9.29 -2.33 3.88
CA PHE A 220 -10.11 -2.66 2.70
C PHE A 220 -10.65 -1.41 1.99
N ASP A 221 -9.93 -0.30 2.09
CA ASP A 221 -10.32 0.96 1.49
C ASP A 221 -10.18 0.97 -0.04
N SER A 222 -10.82 1.93 -0.70
CA SER A 222 -10.69 2.14 -2.14
C SER A 222 -9.28 2.63 -2.49
N ALA A 223 -8.84 2.29 -3.71
CA ALA A 223 -7.58 2.74 -4.27
C ALA A 223 -7.47 4.27 -4.21
N THR A 224 -6.30 4.77 -3.81
CA THR A 224 -6.01 6.21 -3.89
C THR A 224 -5.97 6.64 -5.36
N PRO A 225 -6.67 7.73 -5.76
CA PRO A 225 -6.68 8.17 -7.15
C PRO A 225 -5.27 8.42 -7.71
N GLY A 226 -5.01 7.93 -8.93
CA GLY A 226 -3.71 8.11 -9.58
C GLY A 226 -2.59 7.20 -9.07
N LEU A 227 -2.89 6.15 -8.31
CA LEU A 227 -1.89 5.21 -7.79
C LEU A 227 -1.05 4.54 -8.90
N MET A 228 -1.67 4.23 -10.04
CA MET A 228 -0.97 3.71 -11.23
C MET A 228 -0.21 4.77 -12.03
N LYS A 229 -0.29 6.05 -11.67
CA LYS A 229 0.52 7.13 -12.28
C LYS A 229 1.77 7.48 -11.47
N GLN A 230 1.90 6.89 -10.28
CA GLN A 230 3.06 7.09 -9.42
C GLN A 230 4.18 6.14 -9.82
N LYS A 231 5.43 6.58 -9.67
CA LYS A 231 6.60 5.73 -9.87
C LYS A 231 6.65 4.61 -8.82
N PRO A 232 7.31 3.47 -9.11
CA PRO A 232 7.54 2.44 -8.10
C PRO A 232 8.27 3.03 -6.89
N ARG A 233 7.82 2.66 -5.69
CA ARG A 233 8.48 3.07 -4.45
C ARG A 233 9.89 2.46 -4.35
N PRO A 234 10.86 3.14 -3.73
CA PRO A 234 12.12 2.53 -3.36
C PRO A 234 11.91 1.33 -2.42
N ALA A 235 12.71 0.28 -2.59
CA ALA A 235 12.60 -0.93 -1.78
C ALA A 235 12.94 -0.68 -0.29
N ASP A 236 13.85 0.25 -0.04
CA ASP A 236 14.39 0.66 1.25
C ASP A 236 13.62 1.81 1.92
N GLU A 237 12.52 2.28 1.31
CA GLU A 237 11.72 3.34 1.91
C GLU A 237 11.10 2.87 3.24
N PRO A 238 11.38 3.58 4.36
CA PRO A 238 10.82 3.20 5.65
C PRO A 238 9.31 3.48 5.68
N ILE A 239 8.55 2.56 6.27
CA ILE A 239 7.10 2.71 6.47
C ILE A 239 6.75 4.00 7.21
N LEU A 240 7.58 4.40 8.19
CA LEU A 240 7.44 5.62 8.97
C LEU A 240 8.58 6.60 8.67
N THR A 241 8.35 7.52 7.74
CA THR A 241 9.28 8.63 7.49
C THR A 241 9.29 9.61 8.67
N ARG A 242 10.37 10.38 8.85
CA ARG A 242 10.48 11.35 9.96
C ARG A 242 9.31 12.34 10.00
N MET A 243 8.90 12.82 8.82
CA MET A 243 7.76 13.74 8.68
C MET A 243 6.44 13.06 9.07
N LEU A 244 6.24 11.81 8.63
CA LEU A 244 5.08 11.03 9.04
C LEU A 244 5.07 10.81 10.55
N THR A 245 6.17 10.37 11.14
CA THR A 245 6.29 10.16 12.60
C THR A 245 5.98 11.43 13.38
N ALA A 246 6.52 12.60 12.99
CA ALA A 246 6.23 13.87 13.64
C ALA A 246 4.72 14.19 13.61
N ARG A 247 4.06 13.92 12.48
CA ARG A 247 2.62 14.10 12.33
C ARG A 247 1.81 13.13 13.18
N LEU A 248 2.16 11.84 13.19
CA LEU A 248 1.47 10.85 14.02
C LEU A 248 1.63 11.17 15.51
N LEU A 249 2.82 11.60 15.94
CA LEU A 249 3.06 12.06 17.31
C LEU A 249 2.25 13.30 17.66
N THR A 250 2.17 14.29 16.76
CA THR A 250 1.36 15.49 16.98
C THR A 250 -0.12 15.15 17.10
N THR A 251 -0.66 14.30 16.22
CA THR A 251 -2.05 13.84 16.29
C THR A 251 -2.32 13.05 17.57
N GLY A 252 -1.40 12.16 17.98
CA GLY A 252 -1.49 11.41 19.23
C GLY A 252 -1.45 12.33 20.46
N PHE A 253 -0.57 13.33 20.46
CA PHE A 253 -0.48 14.33 21.52
C PHE A 253 -1.77 15.17 21.64
N LEU A 254 -2.32 15.66 20.53
CA LEU A 254 -3.60 16.38 20.52
C LEU A 254 -4.73 15.51 21.08
N THR A 255 -4.75 14.23 20.72
CA THR A 255 -5.72 13.26 21.23
C THR A 255 -5.60 13.08 22.75
N ALA A 256 -4.38 12.95 23.26
CA ALA A 256 -4.10 12.85 24.68
C ALA A 256 -4.53 14.11 25.45
N VAL A 257 -4.18 15.30 24.96
CA VAL A 257 -4.57 16.58 25.55
C VAL A 257 -6.09 16.72 25.60
N LEU A 258 -6.78 16.41 24.50
CA LEU A 258 -8.24 16.47 24.44
C LEU A 258 -8.91 15.52 25.44
N THR A 259 -8.36 14.31 25.57
CA THR A 259 -8.86 13.28 26.49
C THR A 259 -8.67 13.70 27.94
N ILE A 260 -7.48 14.16 28.31
CA ILE A 260 -7.17 14.63 29.67
C ILE A 260 -7.98 15.89 30.00
N ALA A 261 -8.13 16.83 29.07
CA ALA A 261 -8.94 18.03 29.27
C ALA A 261 -10.42 17.67 29.54
N THR A 262 -10.97 16.72 28.76
CA THR A 262 -12.34 16.23 28.94
C THR A 262 -12.52 15.50 30.28
N TYR A 263 -11.51 14.71 30.68
CA TYR A 263 -11.46 14.06 31.98
C TYR A 263 -11.53 15.09 33.12
N GLN A 264 -10.65 16.08 33.10
CA GLN A 264 -10.55 17.12 34.14
C GLN A 264 -11.82 17.97 34.20
N TRP A 265 -12.35 18.39 33.05
CA TRP A 265 -13.60 19.16 32.99
C TRP A 265 -14.77 18.38 33.58
N THR A 266 -14.90 17.10 33.22
CA THR A 266 -15.96 16.24 33.74
C THR A 266 -15.80 16.03 35.24
N LEU A 267 -14.58 15.76 35.72
CA LEU A 267 -14.30 15.59 37.14
C LEU A 267 -14.69 16.84 37.96
N ASN A 268 -14.36 18.03 37.46
CA ASN A 268 -14.72 19.29 38.11
C ASN A 268 -16.23 19.57 38.09
N SER A 269 -16.95 19.07 37.08
CA SER A 269 -18.39 19.32 36.91
C SER A 269 -19.25 18.33 37.71
N THR A 270 -18.86 17.05 37.77
CA THR A 270 -19.65 15.99 38.43
C THR A 270 -19.12 15.59 39.80
N GLY A 271 -17.86 15.89 40.10
CA GLY A 271 -17.18 15.45 41.33
C GLY A 271 -16.87 13.95 41.38
N THR A 272 -17.10 13.20 40.30
CA THR A 272 -16.98 11.73 40.28
C THR A 272 -15.94 11.24 39.27
N ALA A 273 -14.96 10.48 39.75
CA ALA A 273 -13.90 9.92 38.91
C ALA A 273 -14.44 8.91 37.86
N GLU A 274 -15.50 8.17 38.19
CA GLU A 274 -16.13 7.20 37.27
C GLU A 274 -16.79 7.88 36.06
N SER A 275 -17.40 9.06 36.26
CA SER A 275 -17.97 9.85 35.16
C SER A 275 -16.86 10.43 34.30
N ALA A 276 -15.79 10.94 34.91
CA ALA A 276 -14.63 11.44 34.20
C ALA A 276 -13.93 10.36 33.35
N GLN A 277 -13.79 9.14 33.88
CA GLN A 277 -13.28 7.97 33.15
C GLN A 277 -14.13 7.63 31.93
N THR A 278 -15.46 7.60 32.12
CA THR A 278 -16.38 7.29 31.04
C THR A 278 -16.31 8.36 29.95
N ALA A 279 -16.27 9.64 30.33
CA ALA A 279 -16.12 10.74 29.38
C ALA A 279 -14.79 10.69 28.62
N ALA A 280 -13.69 10.36 29.30
CA ALA A 280 -12.37 10.15 28.69
C ALA A 280 -12.38 9.00 27.67
N MET A 281 -12.97 7.85 28.03
CA MET A 281 -13.15 6.71 27.12
C MET A 281 -13.97 7.10 25.88
N VAL A 282 -15.08 7.82 26.06
CA VAL A 282 -15.94 8.23 24.95
C VAL A 282 -15.24 9.21 24.02
N ILE A 283 -14.61 10.27 24.54
CA ILE A 283 -13.90 11.22 23.67
C ILE A 283 -12.71 10.57 22.96
N PHE A 284 -11.96 9.72 23.67
CA PHE A 284 -10.85 8.97 23.08
C PHE A 284 -11.35 8.01 22.00
N SER A 285 -12.57 7.46 22.13
CA SER A 285 -13.16 6.60 21.11
C SER A 285 -13.63 7.38 19.89
N ILE A 286 -14.41 8.45 20.09
CA ILE A 286 -15.03 9.20 18.97
C ILE A 286 -13.96 9.93 18.14
N VAL A 287 -12.89 10.43 18.76
CA VAL A 287 -11.81 11.12 18.04
C VAL A 287 -11.06 10.20 17.05
N HIS A 288 -11.16 8.87 17.17
CA HIS A 288 -10.61 7.97 16.15
C HIS A 288 -11.32 8.10 14.79
N ILE A 289 -12.56 8.58 14.76
CA ILE A 289 -13.31 8.82 13.52
C ILE A 289 -12.64 9.92 12.67
N PRO A 290 -12.45 11.17 13.16
CA PRO A 290 -11.72 12.17 12.39
C PRO A 290 -10.25 11.80 12.17
N ILE A 291 -9.60 11.05 13.07
CA ILE A 291 -8.23 10.54 12.84
C ILE A 291 -8.20 9.63 11.60
N ALA A 292 -9.12 8.67 11.51
CA ALA A 292 -9.22 7.77 10.35
C ALA A 292 -9.44 8.56 9.06
N LEU A 293 -10.37 9.53 9.07
CA LEU A 293 -10.64 10.38 7.91
C LEU A 293 -9.45 11.30 7.55
N ASN A 294 -8.72 11.81 8.54
CA ASN A 294 -7.57 12.68 8.33
C ASN A 294 -6.36 11.90 7.79
N LEU A 295 -6.13 10.67 8.26
CA LEU A 295 -4.98 9.86 7.86
C LEU A 295 -5.23 8.98 6.63
N ARG A 296 -6.49 8.84 6.20
CA ARG A 296 -6.87 8.15 4.94
C ARG A 296 -6.14 8.73 3.73
N TYR A 297 -6.04 10.05 3.65
CA TYR A 297 -5.23 10.76 2.64
C TYR A 297 -4.28 11.74 3.33
N LEU A 298 -2.97 11.47 3.22
CA LEU A 298 -1.95 12.27 3.93
C LEU A 298 -1.90 13.71 3.43
N HIS A 299 -1.84 13.93 2.13
CA HIS A 299 -1.64 15.25 1.54
C HIS A 299 -2.96 15.94 1.20
N ASP A 300 -4.02 15.18 0.97
CA ASP A 300 -5.31 15.74 0.59
C ASP A 300 -6.17 16.12 1.79
N THR A 301 -7.07 17.07 1.56
CA THR A 301 -8.05 17.48 2.57
C THR A 301 -9.10 16.39 2.72
N THR A 302 -9.59 16.21 3.95
CA THR A 302 -10.70 15.32 4.24
C THR A 302 -12.03 15.81 3.63
N PHE A 303 -12.15 17.09 3.29
CA PHE A 303 -13.37 17.66 2.69
C PHE A 303 -13.44 17.49 1.17
N ARG A 304 -13.26 16.26 0.68
CA ARG A 304 -13.48 15.92 -0.73
C ARG A 304 -14.52 14.82 -0.90
N GLN A 305 -15.13 14.75 -2.07
CA GLN A 305 -16.10 13.72 -2.41
C GLN A 305 -15.49 12.31 -2.30
N GLU A 306 -14.20 12.16 -2.62
CA GLU A 306 -13.49 10.89 -2.53
C GLU A 306 -13.38 10.39 -1.09
N SER A 307 -13.40 11.29 -0.10
CA SER A 307 -13.40 10.91 1.33
C SER A 307 -14.72 10.30 1.79
N LEU A 308 -15.80 10.44 1.01
CA LEU A 308 -17.12 9.86 1.30
C LEU A 308 -17.40 8.53 0.57
N THR A 309 -16.46 8.04 -0.24
CA THR A 309 -16.68 6.89 -1.14
C THR A 309 -16.78 5.54 -0.44
N ASN A 310 -16.14 5.37 0.73
CA ASN A 310 -16.07 4.08 1.41
C ASN A 310 -17.23 3.90 2.39
N SER A 311 -18.34 3.35 1.87
CA SER A 311 -19.54 3.07 2.67
C SER A 311 -19.29 2.15 3.86
N ARG A 312 -18.33 1.22 3.75
CA ARG A 312 -17.97 0.30 4.85
C ARG A 312 -17.34 1.07 6.01
N LEU A 313 -16.45 2.02 5.72
CA LEU A 313 -15.83 2.87 6.74
C LEU A 313 -16.88 3.71 7.50
N PHE A 314 -17.85 4.30 6.80
CA PHE A 314 -18.95 5.04 7.45
C PHE A 314 -19.89 4.12 8.24
N ALA A 315 -20.17 2.92 7.75
CA ALA A 315 -20.93 1.92 8.50
C ALA A 315 -20.20 1.55 9.80
N THR A 316 -18.87 1.39 9.76
CA THR A 316 -18.05 1.18 10.96
C THR A 316 -18.11 2.36 11.92
N PHE A 317 -18.06 3.61 11.44
CA PHE A 317 -18.23 4.78 12.31
C PHE A 317 -19.60 4.82 12.99
N GLY A 318 -20.67 4.54 12.24
CA GLY A 318 -22.02 4.43 12.79
C GLY A 318 -22.14 3.31 13.83
N MET A 319 -21.54 2.16 13.57
CA MET A 319 -21.47 1.03 14.50
C MET A 319 -20.71 1.42 15.79
N VAL A 320 -19.56 2.08 15.67
CA VAL A 320 -18.77 2.54 16.84
C VAL A 320 -19.58 3.52 17.69
N LEU A 321 -20.22 4.51 17.07
CA LEU A 321 -21.08 5.48 17.77
C LEU A 321 -22.26 4.78 18.46
N LEU A 322 -22.91 3.84 17.77
CA LEU A 322 -24.01 3.06 18.33
C LEU A 322 -23.54 2.28 19.56
N VAL A 323 -22.43 1.54 19.46
CA VAL A 323 -21.93 0.73 20.57
C VAL A 323 -21.50 1.61 21.75
N LEU A 324 -20.91 2.79 21.51
CA LEU A 324 -20.59 3.75 22.57
C LEU A 324 -21.84 4.22 23.33
N VAL A 325 -22.92 4.55 22.61
CA VAL A 325 -24.21 4.90 23.24
C VAL A 325 -24.76 3.71 24.02
N LEU A 326 -24.73 2.49 23.46
CA LEU A 326 -25.23 1.30 24.15
C LEU A 326 -24.46 1.03 25.46
N VAL A 327 -23.12 1.13 25.44
CA VAL A 327 -22.28 0.90 26.62
C VAL A 327 -22.43 1.98 27.68
N THR A 328 -22.78 3.21 27.28
CA THR A 328 -22.99 4.32 28.21
C THR A 328 -24.43 4.49 28.67
N GLU A 329 -25.42 3.88 28.00
CA GLU A 329 -26.84 4.03 28.35
C GLU A 329 -27.50 2.77 28.92
N ILE A 330 -27.07 1.58 28.51
CA ILE A 330 -27.68 0.32 28.97
C ILE A 330 -27.07 -0.12 30.30
N GLY A 331 -27.90 -0.23 31.35
CA GLY A 331 -27.47 -0.60 32.70
C GLY A 331 -26.67 -1.90 32.81
N LEU A 332 -26.98 -2.92 31.99
CA LEU A 332 -26.19 -4.16 31.94
C LEU A 332 -24.78 -3.92 31.39
N LEU A 333 -24.67 -3.19 30.28
CA LEU A 333 -23.38 -2.89 29.64
C LEU A 333 -22.54 -1.94 30.49
N ARG A 334 -23.17 -0.98 31.17
CA ARG A 334 -22.52 -0.12 32.17
C ARG A 334 -21.77 -0.91 33.23
N ARG A 335 -22.41 -1.94 33.79
CA ARG A 335 -21.82 -2.81 34.81
C ARG A 335 -20.68 -3.65 34.26
N VAL A 336 -20.81 -4.16 33.04
CA VAL A 336 -19.76 -4.98 32.39
C VAL A 336 -18.53 -4.12 32.12
N PHE A 337 -18.69 -2.95 31.50
CA PHE A 337 -17.58 -2.11 31.05
C PHE A 337 -17.07 -1.08 32.08
N GLY A 338 -17.72 -1.00 33.25
CA GLY A 338 -17.39 -0.01 34.28
C GLY A 338 -17.61 1.42 33.79
N THR A 339 -18.73 1.67 33.11
CA THR A 339 -19.10 2.99 32.58
C THR A 339 -20.30 3.56 33.31
N THR A 340 -20.43 4.88 33.27
CA THR A 340 -21.56 5.62 33.85
C THR A 340 -22.41 6.27 32.76
N GLY A 341 -23.61 6.74 33.11
CA GLY A 341 -24.41 7.54 32.19
C GLY A 341 -23.78 8.90 31.94
N LEU A 342 -23.79 9.34 30.68
CA LEU A 342 -23.33 10.67 30.31
C LEU A 342 -24.51 11.63 30.19
N THR A 343 -24.34 12.85 30.68
CA THR A 343 -25.32 13.92 30.50
C THR A 343 -25.31 14.43 29.06
N ILE A 344 -26.37 15.13 28.65
CA ILE A 344 -26.46 15.77 27.34
C ILE A 344 -25.29 16.75 27.14
N ASP A 345 -24.91 17.50 28.18
CA ASP A 345 -23.80 18.46 28.13
C ASP A 345 -22.45 17.77 27.88
N GLN A 346 -22.24 16.58 28.47
CA GLN A 346 -21.03 15.79 28.25
C GLN A 346 -20.97 15.24 26.82
N TRP A 347 -22.09 14.80 26.27
CA TRP A 347 -22.18 14.41 24.85
C TRP A 347 -21.92 15.60 23.92
N GLN A 348 -22.51 16.76 24.20
CA GLN A 348 -22.29 17.98 23.42
C GLN A 348 -20.82 18.42 23.44
N LEU A 349 -20.17 18.36 24.61
CA LEU A 349 -18.74 18.61 24.72
C LEU A 349 -17.94 17.63 23.88
N ALA A 350 -18.25 16.33 23.94
CA ALA A 350 -17.55 15.31 23.19
C ALA A 350 -17.67 15.54 21.67
N PHE A 351 -18.86 15.82 21.16
CA PHE A 351 -19.06 16.13 19.73
C PHE A 351 -18.34 17.42 19.33
N THR A 352 -18.46 18.49 20.12
CA THR A 352 -17.80 19.77 19.83
C THR A 352 -16.28 19.63 19.81
N ALA A 353 -15.72 18.88 20.75
CA ALA A 353 -14.30 18.56 20.83
C ALA A 353 -13.80 17.78 19.60
N VAL A 354 -14.62 16.86 19.07
CA VAL A 354 -14.31 16.09 17.85
C VAL A 354 -14.28 17.00 16.62
N PHE A 355 -15.23 17.94 16.50
CA PHE A 355 -15.21 18.94 15.41
C PHE A 355 -14.00 19.88 15.52
N ALA A 356 -13.67 20.34 16.74
CA ALA A 356 -12.49 21.15 16.98
C ALA A 356 -11.19 20.40 16.60
N PHE A 357 -11.09 19.12 16.96
CA PHE A 357 -9.97 18.27 16.57
C PHE A 357 -9.85 18.11 15.05
N LEU A 358 -10.97 17.87 14.37
CA LEU A 358 -10.99 17.79 12.90
C LEU A 358 -10.49 19.10 12.27
N PHE A 359 -10.95 20.24 12.78
CA PHE A 359 -10.51 21.55 12.29
C PHE A 359 -9.01 21.77 12.50
N VAL A 360 -8.49 21.51 13.71
CA VAL A 360 -7.05 21.66 14.02
C VAL A 360 -6.21 20.72 13.17
N SER A 361 -6.63 19.47 13.01
CA SER A 361 -5.90 18.49 12.19
C SER A 361 -5.87 18.84 10.71
N GLU A 362 -6.94 19.41 10.15
CA GLU A 362 -6.96 19.92 8.77
C GLU A 362 -6.14 21.21 8.62
N LEU A 363 -6.13 22.09 9.61
CA LEU A 363 -5.25 23.26 9.62
C LEU A 363 -3.78 22.85 9.63
N LEU A 364 -3.40 21.86 10.45
CA LEU A 364 -2.04 21.31 10.45
C LEU A 364 -1.69 20.70 9.10
N LYS A 365 -2.59 19.92 8.47
CA LYS A 365 -2.40 19.45 7.10
C LYS A 365 -2.13 20.59 6.12
N PHE A 366 -2.91 21.66 6.20
CA PHE A 366 -2.75 22.82 5.34
C PHE A 366 -1.38 23.48 5.51
N ILE A 367 -0.94 23.68 6.75
CA ILE A 367 0.40 24.23 7.05
C ILE A 367 1.50 23.32 6.50
N PHE A 368 1.42 22.01 6.74
CA PHE A 368 2.40 21.05 6.22
C PHE A 368 2.48 21.06 4.68
N ARG A 369 1.35 21.20 3.99
CA ARG A 369 1.32 21.35 2.53
C ARG A 369 2.04 22.60 2.04
N GLN A 370 1.88 23.73 2.73
CA GLN A 370 2.52 24.99 2.34
C GLN A 370 4.04 24.97 2.59
N LEU A 371 4.49 24.25 3.62
CA LEU A 371 5.91 24.12 3.95
C LEU A 371 6.68 23.13 3.06
N HIS A 372 5.98 22.27 2.31
CA HIS A 372 6.57 21.26 1.41
C HIS A 372 6.37 21.57 -0.08
N LYS A 373 5.71 22.68 -0.41
CA LYS A 373 5.81 23.30 -1.73
C LYS A 373 7.05 24.18 -1.76
#